data_AF-A0A315QSW9-F1
#
_entry.id   AF-A0A315QSW9-F1
#
_cell.length_a   1.000
_cell.length_b   1.000
_cell.length_c   1.000
_cell.angle_alpha   90.00
_cell.angle_beta   90.00
_cell.angle_gamma   90.00
#
_symmetry.space_group_name_H-M   'P 1'
#
loop_
_entity.id
_entity.type
_entity.pdbx_description
1 polymer ?
#
loop_
_entity_poly.entity_id
_entity_poly.type
_entity_poly.pdbx_seq_one_letter_code
_entity_poly.pdbx_strand_id
1 'polypeptide(L)'
;SWTEAKFGEGYWIDHWAYNLDLIENYLALYPENKEQLLFKNQDYTFYDSHVRVKPRSEKYFLTENGVRQYNAVAADRKKQEEIAARSKSPYYLRTKKGEIYTTSLFNKLLTLVLNKTASLDPYGMGIEMEANKPGWYDALNGLPGIFGSSIAETMELLRMVRFMSEALSELNLETEIALAAEIYDFFDNLNHLLTEVKSDQDFLYWQQAGKIKEEYREQVFADLTGREVAVSIRKMMAFLNKVEAKLERAVKLAEEDSGLFTMYYSYQVEEYEKLGQRSENGLEKVAVKKFKQHRLPPFLEAQVRGMKILKDDQKAQKLAEAVQNSELFDEKLKMYRVNGDLSAESHEIGRARAFSPGWLENGSIWLHMEYKYLLELLKSGLYKEYYQAINEALVPFQDPERYGRSILENSSFILSSLNGDTKNHGRGYIARLSGSTAEYINMWSLMAFGEQPFKYEAGELIYQPEPKLSSDLFTEEEREVALQLSETETAEVVVPEAAFAYRFLGETLVIYHNPNRKDTFGEDKAEISKYILTAADGK
;
A
#
# COMPACT_ATOMS: atom_id res chain seq x y z
N SER A 1 22.60 6.73 -15.14
CA SER A 1 22.84 6.24 -13.78
C SER A 1 22.22 4.86 -13.66
N TRP A 2 22.88 3.90 -13.02
CA TRP A 2 22.25 2.61 -12.69
C TRP A 2 21.66 2.75 -11.29
N THR A 3 20.45 2.26 -11.07
CA THR A 3 19.81 2.30 -9.75
C THR A 3 20.66 1.53 -8.74
N GLU A 4 21.26 2.22 -7.77
CA GLU A 4 21.92 1.58 -6.62
C GLU A 4 20.88 1.33 -5.52
N ALA A 5 20.23 0.17 -5.55
CA ALA A 5 19.59 -0.36 -4.35
C ALA A 5 20.66 -1.07 -3.51
N LYS A 6 20.70 -0.80 -2.21
CA LYS A 6 21.57 -1.50 -1.25
C LYS A 6 20.71 -2.25 -0.26
N PHE A 7 20.98 -3.54 -0.10
CA PHE A 7 20.31 -4.33 0.93
C PHE A 7 20.66 -3.76 2.31
N GLY A 8 19.62 -3.57 3.15
CA GLY A 8 19.76 -3.13 4.53
C GLY A 8 19.72 -4.32 5.50
N GLU A 9 18.59 -4.48 6.19
CA GLU A 9 18.46 -5.43 7.31
C GLU A 9 17.39 -6.52 7.08
N GLY A 10 16.54 -6.36 6.06
CA GLY A 10 15.45 -7.28 5.74
C GLY A 10 14.54 -6.71 4.66
N TYR A 11 13.36 -7.32 4.49
CA TYR A 11 12.38 -6.93 3.49
C TYR A 11 11.06 -6.58 4.18
N TRP A 12 10.70 -5.30 4.17
CA TRP A 12 9.41 -4.81 4.68
C TRP A 12 8.28 -5.37 3.83
N ILE A 13 7.20 -5.80 4.49
CA ILE A 13 6.14 -6.55 3.82
C ILE A 13 5.24 -5.67 2.96
N ASP A 14 5.26 -4.35 3.13
CA ASP A 14 4.39 -3.37 2.46
C ASP A 14 5.03 -2.72 1.23
N HIS A 15 6.38 -2.71 1.12
CA HIS A 15 7.12 -1.93 0.12
C HIS A 15 6.68 -2.15 -1.35
N TRP A 16 6.15 -3.32 -1.69
CA TRP A 16 5.69 -3.63 -3.04
C TRP A 16 4.32 -3.03 -3.36
N ALA A 17 3.50 -2.73 -2.35
CA ALA A 17 2.13 -2.25 -2.53
C ALA A 17 2.10 -0.87 -3.19
N TYR A 18 3.08 -0.02 -2.89
CA TYR A 18 3.19 1.34 -3.44
C TYR A 18 3.36 1.38 -4.97
N ASN A 19 3.79 0.29 -5.60
CA ASN A 19 3.95 0.25 -7.06
C ASN A 19 2.62 0.48 -7.78
N LEU A 20 1.51 -0.04 -7.24
CA LEU A 20 0.21 0.12 -7.88
C LEU A 20 -0.27 1.57 -7.82
N ASP A 21 -0.04 2.26 -6.70
CA ASP A 21 -0.35 3.69 -6.57
C ASP A 21 0.41 4.51 -7.64
N LEU A 22 1.68 4.18 -7.93
CA LEU A 22 2.46 4.84 -8.97
C LEU A 22 1.96 4.52 -10.40
N ILE A 23 1.57 3.27 -10.64
CA ILE A 23 1.03 2.84 -11.94
C ILE A 23 -0.31 3.54 -12.21
N GLU A 24 -1.22 3.55 -11.25
CA GLU A 24 -2.52 4.22 -11.38
C GLU A 24 -2.35 5.72 -11.56
N ASN A 25 -1.47 6.38 -10.79
CA ASN A 25 -1.18 7.81 -10.97
C ASN A 25 -0.62 8.12 -12.37
N TYR A 26 0.23 7.24 -12.92
CA TYR A 26 0.72 7.39 -14.30
C TYR A 26 -0.41 7.22 -15.31
N LEU A 27 -1.25 6.20 -15.15
CA LEU A 27 -2.36 5.91 -16.07
C LEU A 27 -3.52 6.90 -15.96
N ALA A 28 -3.65 7.63 -14.85
CA ALA A 28 -4.58 8.74 -14.73
C ALA A 28 -4.24 9.90 -15.69
N LEU A 29 -2.95 10.07 -16.01
CA LEU A 29 -2.48 11.10 -16.95
C LEU A 29 -2.24 10.56 -18.36
N TYR A 30 -1.87 9.30 -18.48
CA TYR A 30 -1.52 8.65 -19.74
C TYR A 30 -2.29 7.33 -19.95
N PRO A 31 -3.63 7.35 -19.94
CA PRO A 31 -4.44 6.13 -20.04
C PRO A 31 -4.19 5.34 -21.34
N GLU A 32 -3.84 6.02 -22.43
CA GLU A 32 -3.50 5.43 -23.72
C GLU A 32 -2.27 4.52 -23.68
N ASN A 33 -1.39 4.70 -22.68
CA ASN A 33 -0.16 3.94 -22.54
C ASN A 33 -0.33 2.63 -21.75
N LYS A 34 -1.54 2.28 -21.27
CA LYS A 34 -1.80 1.08 -20.43
C LYS A 34 -1.26 -0.21 -21.06
N GLU A 35 -1.62 -0.49 -22.31
CA GLU A 35 -1.18 -1.71 -23.01
C GLU A 35 0.35 -1.72 -23.23
N GLN A 36 0.90 -0.55 -23.61
CA GLN A 36 2.34 -0.39 -23.84
C GLN A 36 3.15 -0.64 -22.56
N LEU A 37 2.72 -0.01 -21.46
CA LEU A 37 3.34 -0.09 -20.14
C LEU A 37 3.33 -1.52 -19.59
N LEU A 38 2.16 -2.18 -19.63
CA LEU A 38 1.98 -3.48 -18.98
C LEU A 38 2.55 -4.64 -19.78
N PHE A 39 2.39 -4.63 -21.12
CA PHE A 39 2.60 -5.82 -21.94
C PHE A 39 3.68 -5.65 -23.02
N LYS A 40 3.77 -4.50 -23.69
CA LYS A 40 4.67 -4.33 -24.85
C LYS A 40 6.09 -3.95 -24.46
N ASN A 41 6.28 -3.16 -23.41
CA ASN A 41 7.61 -2.87 -22.87
C ASN A 41 8.21 -4.15 -22.26
N GLN A 42 9.37 -4.59 -22.77
CA GLN A 42 10.05 -5.84 -22.40
C GLN A 42 11.44 -5.60 -21.81
N ASP A 43 11.66 -4.42 -21.21
CA ASP A 43 12.92 -3.94 -20.68
C ASP A 43 13.01 -3.98 -19.14
N TYR A 44 12.00 -4.53 -18.46
CA TYR A 44 12.02 -4.71 -17.01
C TYR A 44 12.92 -5.88 -16.63
N THR A 45 13.70 -5.73 -15.57
CA THR A 45 14.53 -6.82 -15.02
C THR A 45 14.19 -7.10 -13.55
N PHE A 46 14.79 -8.13 -12.95
CA PHE A 46 14.75 -8.40 -11.52
C PHE A 46 16.06 -7.98 -10.86
N TYR A 47 15.96 -7.45 -9.64
CA TYR A 47 17.13 -7.14 -8.83
C TYR A 47 17.79 -8.45 -8.37
N ASP A 48 19.06 -8.63 -8.72
CA ASP A 48 19.87 -9.77 -8.34
C ASP A 48 20.49 -9.52 -6.94
N SER A 49 19.96 -10.21 -5.94
CA SER A 49 20.34 -10.02 -4.54
C SER A 49 21.36 -11.08 -4.13
N HIS A 50 22.41 -10.66 -3.42
CA HIS A 50 23.27 -11.59 -2.68
C HIS A 50 22.66 -12.03 -1.35
N VAL A 51 21.49 -11.51 -0.98
CA VAL A 51 20.77 -11.87 0.24
C VAL A 51 19.51 -12.63 -0.12
N ARG A 52 19.29 -13.76 0.57
CA ARG A 52 18.10 -14.62 0.43
C ARG A 52 17.30 -14.69 1.71
N VAL A 53 16.01 -14.94 1.58
CA VAL A 53 15.14 -15.35 2.69
C VAL A 53 15.37 -16.83 2.94
N LYS A 54 15.66 -17.20 4.19
CA LYS A 54 15.88 -18.60 4.59
C LYS A 54 14.57 -19.39 4.59
N PRO A 55 14.62 -20.71 4.33
CA PRO A 55 13.47 -21.59 4.53
C PRO A 55 13.10 -21.63 6.02
N ARG A 56 11.83 -21.93 6.30
CA ARG A 56 11.24 -22.02 7.64
C ARG A 56 12.06 -22.91 8.58
N SER A 57 12.55 -24.04 8.08
CA SER A 57 13.41 -24.98 8.81
C SER A 57 14.72 -24.37 9.32
N GLU A 58 15.17 -23.24 8.75
CA GLU A 58 16.40 -22.55 9.14
C GLU A 58 16.17 -21.25 9.92
N LYS A 59 14.93 -20.81 10.07
CA LYS A 59 14.58 -19.58 10.78
C LYS A 59 13.66 -19.78 11.97
N TYR A 60 13.14 -20.98 12.21
CA TYR A 60 12.27 -21.30 13.35
C TYR A 60 13.02 -22.01 14.47
N PHE A 61 13.02 -21.40 15.65
CA PHE A 61 13.83 -21.84 16.78
C PHE A 61 13.02 -21.97 18.06
N LEU A 62 13.32 -22.99 18.86
CA LEU A 62 12.84 -23.10 20.24
C LEU A 62 13.68 -22.20 21.16
N THR A 63 13.01 -21.26 21.83
CA THR A 63 13.60 -20.30 22.78
C THR A 63 12.99 -20.48 24.17
N GLU A 64 13.49 -19.75 25.16
CA GLU A 64 12.89 -19.70 26.50
C GLU A 64 11.45 -19.16 26.51
N ASN A 65 11.11 -18.29 25.55
CA ASN A 65 9.77 -17.71 25.40
C ASN A 65 8.86 -18.53 24.45
N GLY A 66 9.29 -19.74 24.09
CA GLY A 66 8.62 -20.61 23.11
C GLY A 66 9.25 -20.53 21.72
N VAL A 67 8.54 -21.02 20.71
CA VAL A 67 9.05 -21.01 19.34
C VAL A 67 9.01 -19.59 18.75
N ARG A 68 10.07 -19.18 18.05
CA ARG A 68 10.21 -17.85 17.44
C ARG A 68 10.83 -17.95 16.04
N GLN A 69 10.60 -16.92 15.22
CA GLN A 69 11.23 -16.76 13.91
C GLN A 69 12.39 -15.75 14.01
N TYR A 70 13.64 -16.19 13.83
CA TYR A 70 14.81 -15.30 13.87
C TYR A 70 15.74 -15.52 12.68
N ASN A 71 16.60 -14.53 12.41
CA ASN A 71 17.63 -14.59 11.38
C ASN A 71 17.08 -15.04 10.01
N ALA A 72 15.93 -14.50 9.62
CA ALA A 72 15.14 -14.96 8.48
C ALA A 72 15.78 -14.69 7.12
N VAL A 73 16.86 -13.91 7.07
CA VAL A 73 17.63 -13.63 5.86
C VAL A 73 19.10 -14.03 6.06
N ALA A 74 19.78 -14.37 4.97
CA ALA A 74 21.22 -14.63 4.95
C ALA A 74 21.86 -14.08 3.68
N ALA A 75 23.05 -13.50 3.85
CA ALA A 75 23.92 -13.14 2.73
C ALA A 75 24.69 -14.38 2.24
N ASP A 76 24.80 -14.53 0.92
CA ASP A 76 25.65 -15.51 0.26
C ASP A 76 26.93 -14.82 -0.26
N ARG A 77 28.07 -15.24 0.30
CA ARG A 77 29.37 -14.65 -0.02
C ARG A 77 29.78 -14.87 -1.49
N LYS A 78 29.48 -16.05 -2.05
CA LYS A 78 29.83 -16.36 -3.44
C LYS A 78 29.02 -15.51 -4.39
N LYS A 79 27.71 -15.37 -4.13
CA LYS A 79 26.82 -14.50 -4.90
C LYS A 79 27.23 -13.03 -4.80
N GLN A 80 27.68 -12.58 -3.62
CA GLN A 80 28.22 -11.23 -3.43
C GLN A 80 29.49 -10.99 -4.26
N GLU A 81 30.44 -11.94 -4.24
CA GLU A 81 31.66 -11.90 -5.06
C GLU A 81 31.34 -11.91 -6.56
N GLU A 82 30.39 -12.75 -6.99
CA GLU A 82 29.92 -12.82 -8.37
C GLU A 82 29.30 -11.49 -8.84
N ILE A 83 28.43 -10.89 -8.03
CA ILE A 83 27.81 -9.60 -8.32
C ILE A 83 28.86 -8.49 -8.39
N ALA A 84 29.81 -8.45 -7.45
CA ALA A 84 30.88 -7.46 -7.41
C ALA A 84 31.85 -7.56 -8.60
N ALA A 85 32.02 -8.75 -9.18
CA ALA A 85 32.88 -8.97 -10.34
C ALA A 85 32.28 -8.48 -11.67
N ARG A 86 30.98 -8.13 -11.71
CA ARG A 86 30.30 -7.67 -12.92
C ARG A 86 30.68 -6.21 -13.23
N SER A 87 31.18 -5.96 -14.44
CA SER A 87 31.61 -4.61 -14.86
C SER A 87 30.47 -3.65 -15.19
N LYS A 88 29.26 -4.16 -15.50
CA LYS A 88 28.06 -3.39 -15.81
C LYS A 88 26.81 -4.06 -15.26
N SER A 89 25.86 -3.24 -14.79
CA SER A 89 24.58 -3.68 -14.22
C SER A 89 24.75 -4.85 -13.25
N PRO A 90 25.54 -4.67 -12.17
CA PRO A 90 25.93 -5.77 -11.29
C PRO A 90 24.73 -6.43 -10.62
N TYR A 91 23.65 -5.69 -10.37
CA TYR A 91 22.45 -6.17 -9.68
C TYR A 91 21.30 -6.55 -10.62
N TYR A 92 21.56 -6.81 -11.91
CA TYR A 92 20.51 -7.26 -12.83
C TYR A 92 20.54 -8.78 -12.91
N LEU A 93 19.39 -9.43 -12.71
CA LEU A 93 19.28 -10.90 -12.71
C LEU A 93 19.68 -11.45 -14.07
N ARG A 94 20.44 -12.57 -14.04
CA ARG A 94 20.99 -13.18 -15.24
C ARG A 94 20.46 -14.58 -15.47
N THR A 95 20.47 -14.98 -16.73
CA THR A 95 20.28 -16.38 -17.13
C THR A 95 21.56 -17.19 -16.89
N LYS A 96 21.48 -18.52 -16.98
CA LYS A 96 22.62 -19.44 -16.95
C LYS A 96 23.69 -19.14 -17.99
N LYS A 97 23.33 -18.44 -19.08
CA LYS A 97 24.25 -17.99 -20.12
C LYS A 97 24.95 -16.67 -19.78
N GLY A 98 24.61 -16.04 -18.65
CA GLY A 98 25.14 -14.75 -18.21
C GLY A 98 24.42 -13.54 -18.80
N GLU A 99 23.36 -13.73 -19.58
CA GLU A 99 22.56 -12.67 -20.20
C GLU A 99 21.64 -12.02 -19.18
N ILE A 100 21.41 -10.70 -19.26
CA ILE A 100 20.42 -10.03 -18.41
C ILE A 100 19.03 -10.52 -18.82
N TYR A 101 18.26 -11.04 -17.87
CA TYR A 101 16.88 -11.40 -18.11
C TYR A 101 16.00 -10.14 -18.11
N THR A 102 15.21 -9.97 -19.17
CA THR A 102 14.23 -8.89 -19.29
C THR A 102 12.83 -9.44 -19.50
N THR A 103 11.82 -8.66 -19.14
CA THR A 103 10.41 -9.06 -19.16
C THR A 103 9.48 -7.84 -19.13
N SER A 104 8.17 -8.05 -19.09
CA SER A 104 7.17 -6.99 -18.99
C SER A 104 6.82 -6.58 -17.56
N LEU A 105 6.24 -5.40 -17.38
CA LEU A 105 5.70 -4.98 -16.09
C LEU A 105 4.61 -5.94 -15.59
N PHE A 106 3.75 -6.46 -16.49
CA PHE A 106 2.75 -7.44 -16.11
C PHE A 106 3.38 -8.69 -15.47
N ASN A 107 4.48 -9.20 -16.04
CA ASN A 107 5.20 -10.34 -15.46
C ASN A 107 5.82 -10.01 -14.10
N LYS A 108 6.31 -8.78 -13.91
CA LYS A 108 6.78 -8.30 -12.60
C LYS A 108 5.68 -8.34 -11.54
N LEU A 109 4.48 -7.85 -11.90
CA LEU A 109 3.32 -7.85 -11.01
C LEU A 109 2.82 -9.28 -10.74
N LEU A 110 2.78 -10.15 -11.75
CA LEU A 110 2.43 -11.56 -11.57
C LEU A 110 3.38 -12.26 -10.60
N THR A 111 4.68 -12.05 -10.72
CA THR A 111 5.66 -12.62 -9.79
C THR A 111 5.47 -12.10 -8.36
N LEU A 112 5.06 -10.83 -8.18
CA LEU A 112 4.67 -10.31 -6.86
C LEU A 112 3.43 -11.03 -6.33
N VAL A 113 2.38 -11.18 -7.15
CA VAL A 113 1.15 -11.88 -6.78
C VAL A 113 1.46 -13.31 -6.34
N LEU A 114 2.22 -14.08 -7.12
CA LEU A 114 2.62 -15.45 -6.78
C LEU A 114 3.33 -15.52 -5.42
N ASN A 115 4.33 -14.66 -5.21
CA ASN A 115 5.08 -14.63 -3.94
C ASN A 115 4.18 -14.29 -2.76
N LYS A 116 3.27 -13.32 -2.91
CA LYS A 116 2.46 -12.80 -1.81
C LYS A 116 1.27 -13.71 -1.50
N THR A 117 0.63 -14.29 -2.50
CA THR A 117 -0.39 -15.34 -2.33
C THR A 117 0.18 -16.59 -1.66
N ALA A 118 1.44 -16.95 -1.94
CA ALA A 118 2.14 -18.03 -1.25
C ALA A 118 2.70 -17.64 0.14
N SER A 119 2.44 -16.41 0.59
CA SER A 119 2.83 -15.86 1.90
C SER A 119 1.61 -15.49 2.76
N LEU A 120 0.41 -15.96 2.41
CA LEU A 120 -0.74 -15.87 3.32
C LEU A 120 -0.44 -16.70 4.58
N ASP A 121 -0.83 -16.17 5.72
CA ASP A 121 -0.54 -16.73 7.04
C ASP A 121 -1.27 -18.07 7.31
N PRO A 122 -0.98 -18.74 8.45
CA PRO A 122 -1.55 -20.05 8.75
C PRO A 122 -3.08 -20.10 8.88
N TYR A 123 -3.75 -18.94 8.99
CA TYR A 123 -5.21 -18.79 9.05
C TYR A 123 -5.78 -18.26 7.73
N GLY A 124 -4.92 -18.06 6.72
CA GLY A 124 -5.30 -17.59 5.39
C GLY A 124 -5.81 -16.15 5.37
N MET A 125 -5.37 -15.32 6.34
CA MET A 125 -5.88 -13.96 6.54
C MET A 125 -4.88 -12.90 6.06
N GLY A 126 -3.84 -12.64 6.85
CA GLY A 126 -2.81 -11.66 6.54
C GLY A 126 -1.64 -12.23 5.74
N ILE A 127 -0.75 -11.36 5.26
CA ILE A 127 0.55 -11.75 4.70
C ILE A 127 1.60 -11.81 5.81
N GLU A 128 2.35 -12.91 5.87
CA GLU A 128 3.32 -13.17 6.93
C GLU A 128 4.56 -12.25 6.87
N MET A 129 5.03 -11.81 8.05
CA MET A 129 6.26 -11.05 8.24
C MET A 129 7.49 -11.99 8.28
N GLU A 130 7.75 -12.68 7.17
CA GLU A 130 8.72 -13.78 7.13
C GLU A 130 10.19 -13.37 6.87
N ALA A 131 10.47 -12.07 6.79
CA ALA A 131 11.73 -11.52 6.29
C ALA A 131 12.33 -10.42 7.18
N ASN A 132 12.22 -10.61 8.51
CA ASN A 132 12.74 -9.76 9.59
C ASN A 132 12.09 -8.37 9.77
N LYS A 133 11.28 -7.89 8.83
CA LYS A 133 10.72 -6.54 8.88
C LYS A 133 9.20 -6.53 8.88
N PRO A 134 8.57 -5.57 9.60
CA PRO A 134 7.12 -5.39 9.60
C PRO A 134 6.66 -4.69 8.31
N GLY A 135 5.42 -4.18 8.31
CA GLY A 135 4.89 -3.30 7.27
C GLY A 135 5.19 -1.83 7.54
N TRP A 136 4.28 -0.95 7.10
CA TRP A 136 4.39 0.51 7.26
C TRP A 136 4.61 0.93 8.73
N TYR A 137 3.89 0.27 9.65
CA TYR A 137 4.01 0.52 11.08
C TYR A 137 5.29 -0.11 11.64
N ASP A 138 6.42 0.57 11.42
CA ASP A 138 7.75 0.06 11.75
C ASP A 138 7.97 -0.16 13.26
N ALA A 139 7.19 0.50 14.12
CA ALA A 139 7.28 0.34 15.57
C ALA A 139 6.75 -1.02 16.09
N LEU A 140 6.11 -1.82 15.23
CA LEU A 140 5.77 -3.22 15.47
C LEU A 140 6.88 -4.18 15.00
N ASN A 141 8.14 -3.75 15.16
CA ASN A 141 9.33 -4.47 14.75
C ASN A 141 9.58 -5.80 15.48
N GLY A 142 8.78 -6.15 16.48
CA GLY A 142 8.81 -7.45 17.14
C GLY A 142 7.89 -8.50 16.50
N LEU A 143 6.85 -8.08 15.78
CA LEU A 143 5.91 -8.97 15.08
C LEU A 143 6.58 -10.02 14.18
N PRO A 144 7.62 -9.71 13.37
CA PRO A 144 8.32 -10.72 12.59
C PRO A 144 8.88 -11.88 13.43
N GLY A 145 9.26 -11.62 14.68
CA GLY A 145 9.79 -12.62 15.61
C GLY A 145 8.73 -13.57 16.17
N ILE A 146 7.49 -13.08 16.29
CA ILE A 146 6.32 -13.81 16.82
C ILE A 146 5.32 -14.16 15.72
N PHE A 147 5.86 -14.45 14.52
CA PHE A 147 5.12 -14.93 13.35
C PHE A 147 4.04 -13.98 12.83
N GLY A 148 4.14 -12.69 13.11
CA GLY A 148 3.09 -11.74 12.81
C GLY A 148 2.73 -11.65 11.32
N SER A 149 1.50 -11.24 11.05
CA SER A 149 0.99 -11.00 9.71
C SER A 149 0.09 -9.76 9.69
N SER A 150 -0.26 -9.28 8.50
CA SER A 150 -1.13 -8.12 8.35
C SER A 150 -2.13 -8.24 7.21
N ILE A 151 -3.35 -7.75 7.45
CA ILE A 151 -4.42 -7.72 6.45
C ILE A 151 -4.23 -6.62 5.41
N ALA A 152 -3.50 -5.55 5.72
CA ALA A 152 -3.30 -4.43 4.80
C ALA A 152 -2.65 -4.89 3.50
N GLU A 153 -1.60 -5.70 3.60
CA GLU A 153 -0.94 -6.26 2.43
C GLU A 153 -1.84 -7.24 1.67
N THR A 154 -2.74 -7.97 2.36
CA THR A 154 -3.75 -8.82 1.72
C THR A 154 -4.75 -7.98 0.91
N MET A 155 -5.20 -6.84 1.45
CA MET A 155 -6.11 -5.91 0.76
C MET A 155 -5.43 -5.26 -0.46
N GLU A 156 -4.18 -4.81 -0.32
CA GLU A 156 -3.42 -4.28 -1.46
C GLU A 156 -3.13 -5.36 -2.52
N LEU A 157 -2.97 -6.63 -2.11
CA LEU A 157 -2.81 -7.74 -3.05
C LEU A 157 -4.12 -7.99 -3.81
N LEU A 158 -5.26 -7.91 -3.13
CA LEU A 158 -6.58 -8.01 -3.77
C LEU A 158 -6.77 -6.89 -4.80
N ARG A 159 -6.38 -5.65 -4.46
CA ARG A 159 -6.42 -4.52 -5.39
C ARG A 159 -5.53 -4.76 -6.61
N MET A 160 -4.32 -5.26 -6.41
CA MET A 160 -3.40 -5.63 -7.51
C MET A 160 -3.97 -6.74 -8.41
N VAL A 161 -4.56 -7.77 -7.82
CA VAL A 161 -5.21 -8.86 -8.58
C VAL A 161 -6.36 -8.33 -9.42
N ARG A 162 -7.21 -7.45 -8.86
CA ARG A 162 -8.32 -6.83 -9.60
C ARG A 162 -7.84 -5.96 -10.75
N PHE A 163 -6.82 -5.11 -10.51
CA PHE A 163 -6.19 -4.31 -11.56
C PHE A 163 -5.63 -5.18 -12.70
N MET A 164 -4.93 -6.27 -12.36
CA MET A 164 -4.38 -7.19 -13.35
C MET A 164 -5.47 -7.92 -14.13
N SER A 165 -6.54 -8.36 -13.46
CA SER A 165 -7.70 -8.99 -14.11
C SER A 165 -8.39 -8.04 -15.09
N GLU A 166 -8.57 -6.77 -14.72
CA GLU A 166 -9.12 -5.74 -15.61
C GLU A 166 -8.22 -5.54 -16.84
N ALA A 167 -6.91 -5.37 -16.64
CA ALA A 167 -5.96 -5.21 -17.74
C ALA A 167 -5.93 -6.42 -18.69
N LEU A 168 -6.11 -7.64 -18.18
CA LEU A 168 -6.24 -8.84 -19.02
C LEU A 168 -7.57 -8.89 -19.78
N SER A 169 -8.66 -8.35 -19.21
CA SER A 169 -9.98 -8.39 -19.82
C SER A 169 -10.10 -7.55 -21.10
N GLU A 170 -9.19 -6.59 -21.28
CA GLU A 170 -9.06 -5.75 -22.48
C GLU A 170 -8.35 -6.47 -23.65
N LEU A 171 -7.76 -7.64 -23.40
CA LEU A 171 -7.00 -8.40 -24.39
C LEU A 171 -7.78 -9.64 -24.89
N ASN A 172 -7.34 -10.21 -26.02
CA ASN A 172 -7.90 -11.47 -26.50
C ASN A 172 -7.49 -12.64 -25.59
N LEU A 173 -8.45 -13.48 -25.19
CA LEU A 173 -8.23 -14.61 -24.27
C LEU A 173 -7.20 -15.65 -24.76
N GLU A 174 -6.99 -15.74 -26.07
CA GLU A 174 -6.03 -16.64 -26.71
C GLU A 174 -4.64 -15.99 -26.87
N THR A 175 -4.48 -14.70 -26.57
CA THR A 175 -3.15 -14.07 -26.48
C THR A 175 -2.33 -14.80 -25.42
N GLU A 176 -1.04 -14.97 -25.71
CA GLU A 176 -0.11 -15.62 -24.81
C GLU A 176 0.91 -14.64 -24.25
N ILE A 177 1.28 -14.83 -22.99
CA ILE A 177 2.34 -14.10 -22.32
C ILE A 177 3.44 -15.10 -21.98
N ALA A 178 4.67 -14.77 -22.40
CA ALA A 178 5.85 -15.58 -22.11
C ALA A 178 6.30 -15.37 -20.66
N LEU A 179 6.47 -16.45 -19.90
CA LEU A 179 7.03 -16.44 -18.55
C LEU A 179 8.34 -17.21 -18.53
N ALA A 180 9.33 -16.77 -17.73
CA ALA A 180 10.46 -17.63 -17.41
C ALA A 180 9.95 -18.98 -16.86
N ALA A 181 10.60 -20.08 -17.24
CA ALA A 181 10.17 -21.43 -16.87
C ALA A 181 10.01 -21.60 -15.35
N GLU A 182 10.88 -20.98 -14.56
CA GLU A 182 10.83 -21.00 -13.10
C GLU A 182 9.58 -20.28 -12.55
N ILE A 183 9.17 -19.16 -13.16
CA ILE A 183 7.95 -18.43 -12.79
C ILE A 183 6.72 -19.23 -13.23
N TYR A 184 6.76 -19.87 -14.40
CA TYR A 184 5.71 -20.77 -14.85
C TYR A 184 5.51 -21.96 -13.90
N ASP A 185 6.58 -22.63 -13.49
CA ASP A 185 6.51 -23.77 -12.57
C ASP A 185 5.91 -23.34 -11.22
N PHE A 186 6.29 -22.15 -10.72
CA PHE A 186 5.68 -21.59 -9.51
C PHE A 186 4.19 -21.29 -9.70
N PHE A 187 3.83 -20.63 -10.80
CA PHE A 187 2.44 -20.35 -11.16
C PHE A 187 1.58 -21.61 -11.24
N ASP A 188 2.06 -22.65 -11.94
CA ASP A 188 1.30 -23.87 -12.16
C ASP A 188 1.09 -24.66 -10.87
N ASN A 189 2.16 -24.82 -10.07
CA ASN A 189 2.07 -25.47 -8.75
C ASN A 189 1.12 -24.74 -7.80
N LEU A 190 1.18 -23.40 -7.76
CA LEU A 190 0.28 -22.62 -6.90
C LEU A 190 -1.18 -22.66 -7.40
N ASN A 191 -1.38 -22.64 -8.72
CA ASN A 191 -2.71 -22.77 -9.33
C ASN A 191 -3.35 -24.15 -9.04
N HIS A 192 -2.55 -25.23 -9.08
CA HIS A 192 -2.97 -26.56 -8.67
C HIS A 192 -3.35 -26.58 -7.18
N LEU A 193 -2.49 -26.02 -6.32
CA LEU A 193 -2.75 -25.94 -4.88
C LEU A 193 -4.06 -25.22 -4.54
N LEU A 194 -4.33 -24.08 -5.18
CA LEU A 194 -5.57 -23.31 -5.01
C LEU A 194 -6.83 -24.06 -5.45
N THR A 195 -6.67 -25.13 -6.24
CA THR A 195 -7.78 -26.00 -6.68
C THR A 195 -7.98 -27.17 -5.74
N GLU A 196 -6.90 -27.76 -5.23
CA GLU A 196 -6.93 -28.97 -4.42
C GLU A 196 -7.26 -28.71 -2.95
N VAL A 197 -6.70 -27.65 -2.36
CA VAL A 197 -6.87 -27.34 -0.95
C VAL A 197 -8.14 -26.53 -0.73
N LYS A 198 -9.02 -27.05 0.13
CA LYS A 198 -10.29 -26.41 0.45
C LYS A 198 -10.10 -25.14 1.28
N SER A 199 -11.08 -24.25 1.21
CA SER A 199 -11.04 -22.95 1.90
C SER A 199 -10.97 -23.05 3.42
N ASP A 200 -11.37 -24.17 4.03
CA ASP A 200 -11.31 -24.42 5.48
C ASP A 200 -9.99 -25.07 5.92
N GLN A 201 -9.06 -25.30 5.01
CA GLN A 201 -7.77 -25.98 5.25
C GLN A 201 -6.58 -25.00 5.16
N ASP A 202 -6.73 -23.79 5.71
CA ASP A 202 -5.72 -22.72 5.59
C ASP A 202 -4.34 -23.10 6.12
N PHE A 203 -4.26 -23.88 7.21
CA PHE A 203 -2.98 -24.35 7.71
C PHE A 203 -2.26 -25.29 6.72
N LEU A 204 -3.01 -26.19 6.06
CA LEU A 204 -2.49 -27.07 5.02
C LEU A 204 -2.02 -26.27 3.80
N TYR A 205 -2.82 -25.26 3.39
CA TYR A 205 -2.44 -24.33 2.33
C TYR A 205 -1.12 -23.62 2.67
N TRP A 206 -1.00 -23.04 3.86
CA TRP A 206 0.22 -22.35 4.32
C TRP A 206 1.45 -23.28 4.31
N GLN A 207 1.29 -24.54 4.71
CA GLN A 207 2.37 -25.52 4.65
C GLN A 207 2.84 -25.76 3.21
N GLN A 208 1.91 -26.06 2.30
CA GLN A 208 2.22 -26.42 0.92
C GLN A 208 2.64 -25.21 0.08
N ALA A 209 1.95 -24.08 0.18
CA ALA A 209 2.30 -22.84 -0.52
C ALA A 209 3.67 -22.32 -0.09
N GLY A 210 3.97 -22.38 1.22
CA GLY A 210 5.28 -22.03 1.75
C GLY A 210 6.39 -22.92 1.18
N LYS A 211 6.14 -24.22 1.00
CA LYS A 211 7.10 -25.15 0.40
C LYS A 211 7.35 -24.82 -1.08
N ILE A 212 6.30 -24.60 -1.86
CA ILE A 212 6.40 -24.21 -3.28
C ILE A 212 7.22 -22.90 -3.41
N LYS A 213 6.97 -21.92 -2.53
CA LYS A 213 7.70 -20.64 -2.48
C LYS A 213 9.18 -20.82 -2.14
N GLU A 214 9.49 -21.67 -1.16
CA GLU A 214 10.87 -21.98 -0.77
C GLU A 214 11.64 -22.67 -1.91
N GLU A 215 11.01 -23.63 -2.60
CA GLU A 215 11.57 -24.32 -3.76
C GLU A 215 11.82 -23.35 -4.93
N TYR A 216 10.85 -22.49 -5.25
CA TYR A 216 11.01 -21.44 -6.26
C TYR A 216 12.17 -20.49 -5.92
N ARG A 217 12.26 -20.01 -4.67
CA ARG A 217 13.33 -19.10 -4.23
C ARG A 217 14.71 -19.75 -4.36
N GLU A 218 14.85 -21.02 -3.99
CA GLU A 218 16.11 -21.75 -4.15
C GLU A 218 16.47 -21.91 -5.64
N GLN A 219 15.49 -22.21 -6.49
CA GLN A 219 15.69 -22.38 -7.93
C GLN A 219 16.20 -21.11 -8.61
N VAL A 220 15.68 -19.94 -8.23
CA VAL A 220 16.00 -18.65 -8.90
C VAL A 220 17.12 -17.85 -8.24
N PHE A 221 17.66 -18.27 -7.09
CA PHE A 221 18.65 -17.49 -6.35
C PHE A 221 19.97 -17.33 -7.12
N ALA A 222 20.41 -18.38 -7.80
CA ALA A 222 21.63 -18.34 -8.61
C ALA A 222 21.39 -17.63 -9.94
N ASP A 223 20.48 -18.17 -10.76
CA ASP A 223 20.20 -17.71 -12.11
C ASP A 223 18.84 -18.23 -12.59
N LEU A 224 18.41 -17.75 -13.77
CA LEU A 224 17.30 -18.35 -14.53
C LEU A 224 17.84 -19.24 -15.65
N THR A 225 17.12 -20.27 -16.04
CA THR A 225 17.50 -21.11 -17.19
C THR A 225 17.51 -20.34 -18.51
N GLY A 226 16.75 -19.24 -18.60
CA GLY A 226 16.55 -18.46 -19.83
C GLY A 226 15.56 -19.10 -20.79
N ARG A 227 14.87 -20.17 -20.39
CA ARG A 227 13.74 -20.73 -21.14
C ARG A 227 12.47 -19.98 -20.77
N GLU A 228 11.61 -19.80 -21.75
CA GLU A 228 10.29 -19.22 -21.56
C GLU A 228 9.18 -20.21 -21.90
N VAL A 229 8.03 -20.04 -21.25
CA VAL A 229 6.82 -20.83 -21.45
C VAL A 229 5.69 -19.86 -21.75
N ALA A 230 5.01 -20.07 -22.88
CA ALA A 230 3.84 -19.29 -23.27
C ALA A 230 2.62 -19.71 -22.44
N VAL A 231 1.91 -18.73 -21.87
CA VAL A 231 0.72 -18.94 -21.05
C VAL A 231 -0.41 -18.08 -21.58
N SER A 232 -1.54 -18.70 -21.89
CA SER A 232 -2.71 -17.96 -22.37
C SER A 232 -3.33 -17.07 -21.30
N ILE A 233 -3.89 -15.94 -21.74
CA ILE A 233 -4.65 -15.02 -20.88
C ILE A 233 -5.79 -15.75 -20.17
N ARG A 234 -6.47 -16.67 -20.86
CA ARG A 234 -7.49 -17.54 -20.25
C ARG A 234 -6.99 -18.27 -19.01
N LYS A 235 -5.78 -18.87 -19.05
CA LYS A 235 -5.20 -19.59 -17.91
C LYS A 235 -4.84 -18.60 -16.78
N MET A 236 -4.31 -17.42 -17.13
CA MET A 236 -3.98 -16.38 -16.14
C MET A 236 -5.20 -15.82 -15.43
N MET A 237 -6.27 -15.48 -16.16
CA MET A 237 -7.53 -15.02 -15.57
C MET A 237 -8.13 -16.08 -14.64
N ALA A 238 -8.13 -17.35 -15.05
CA ALA A 238 -8.64 -18.43 -14.20
C ALA A 238 -7.83 -18.59 -12.90
N PHE A 239 -6.52 -18.36 -12.94
CA PHE A 239 -5.69 -18.30 -11.74
C PHE A 239 -6.01 -17.07 -10.88
N LEU A 240 -6.04 -15.86 -11.46
CA LEU A 240 -6.32 -14.62 -10.73
C LEU A 240 -7.69 -14.66 -10.04
N ASN A 241 -8.71 -15.24 -10.67
CA ASN A 241 -10.03 -15.42 -10.04
C ASN A 241 -9.98 -16.29 -8.78
N LYS A 242 -9.14 -17.35 -8.76
CA LYS A 242 -8.95 -18.19 -7.56
C LYS A 242 -8.23 -17.42 -6.45
N VAL A 243 -7.23 -16.62 -6.84
CA VAL A 243 -6.51 -15.76 -5.90
C VAL A 243 -7.46 -14.72 -5.31
N GLU A 244 -8.22 -14.02 -6.14
CA GLU A 244 -9.24 -13.04 -5.71
C GLU A 244 -10.21 -13.66 -4.72
N ALA A 245 -10.81 -14.82 -5.04
CA ALA A 245 -11.74 -15.50 -4.14
C ALA A 245 -11.13 -15.85 -2.77
N LYS A 246 -9.84 -16.27 -2.74
CA LYS A 246 -9.13 -16.54 -1.48
C LYS A 246 -8.90 -15.26 -0.68
N LEU A 247 -8.52 -14.17 -1.33
CA LEU A 247 -8.27 -12.88 -0.69
C LEU A 247 -9.56 -12.20 -0.20
N GLU A 248 -10.66 -12.28 -0.95
CA GLU A 248 -11.96 -11.78 -0.52
C GLU A 248 -12.45 -12.50 0.74
N ARG A 249 -12.24 -13.83 0.82
CA ARG A 249 -12.49 -14.58 2.06
C ARG A 249 -11.62 -14.07 3.21
N ALA A 250 -10.33 -13.84 2.96
CA ALA A 250 -9.40 -13.34 3.97
C ALA A 250 -9.85 -11.99 4.55
N VAL A 251 -10.23 -11.05 3.67
CA VAL A 251 -10.77 -9.74 4.06
C VAL A 251 -12.05 -9.90 4.88
N LYS A 252 -12.98 -10.75 4.45
CA LYS A 252 -14.22 -11.01 5.18
C LYS A 252 -13.97 -11.59 6.59
N LEU A 253 -12.96 -12.45 6.75
CA LEU A 253 -12.62 -13.01 8.06
C LEU A 253 -11.98 -11.98 9.00
N ALA A 254 -11.41 -10.90 8.45
CA ALA A 254 -10.80 -9.82 9.21
C ALA A 254 -11.81 -8.78 9.70
N GLU A 255 -13.03 -8.77 9.15
CA GLU A 255 -14.13 -7.93 9.62
C GLU A 255 -14.57 -8.38 11.02
N GLU A 256 -14.61 -7.43 11.95
CA GLU A 256 -15.07 -7.62 13.32
C GLU A 256 -16.55 -7.22 13.47
N ASP A 257 -17.20 -7.66 14.55
CA ASP A 257 -18.58 -7.27 14.85
C ASP A 257 -18.76 -5.74 15.02
N SER A 258 -17.67 -5.02 15.31
CA SER A 258 -17.67 -3.54 15.36
C SER A 258 -17.74 -2.86 13.98
N GLY A 259 -17.61 -3.62 12.89
CA GLY A 259 -17.49 -3.10 11.53
C GLY A 259 -16.06 -2.68 11.13
N LEU A 260 -15.08 -2.78 12.04
CA LEU A 260 -13.67 -2.54 11.73
C LEU A 260 -12.99 -3.80 11.20
N PHE A 261 -11.87 -3.63 10.50
CA PHE A 261 -10.96 -4.72 10.15
C PHE A 261 -9.86 -4.88 11.20
N THR A 262 -9.57 -6.12 11.63
CA THR A 262 -8.35 -6.42 12.37
C THR A 262 -7.13 -6.15 11.49
N MET A 263 -6.18 -5.35 11.95
CA MET A 263 -4.99 -5.01 11.14
C MET A 263 -3.88 -6.06 11.21
N TYR A 264 -3.50 -6.44 12.43
CA TYR A 264 -2.33 -7.25 12.70
C TYR A 264 -2.71 -8.50 13.49
N TYR A 265 -2.02 -9.59 13.19
CA TYR A 265 -2.11 -10.84 13.91
C TYR A 265 -0.74 -11.23 14.43
N SER A 266 -0.68 -11.90 15.57
CA SER A 266 0.49 -12.65 16.02
C SER A 266 0.12 -14.11 16.27
N TYR A 267 1.10 -15.01 16.23
CA TYR A 267 0.82 -16.43 16.32
C TYR A 267 1.70 -17.11 17.36
N GLN A 268 1.04 -17.71 18.35
CA GLN A 268 1.68 -18.58 19.32
C GLN A 268 1.73 -20.01 18.78
N VAL A 269 2.90 -20.63 18.78
CA VAL A 269 3.04 -22.05 18.43
C VAL A 269 2.56 -22.91 19.60
N GLU A 270 1.54 -23.73 19.37
CA GLU A 270 1.02 -24.69 20.37
C GLU A 270 1.71 -26.06 20.24
N GLU A 271 1.98 -26.50 19.01
CA GLU A 271 2.57 -27.81 18.74
C GLU A 271 3.68 -27.69 17.71
N TYR A 272 4.80 -28.38 17.95
CA TYR A 272 5.97 -28.39 17.09
C TYR A 272 6.77 -29.70 17.23
N GLU A 273 7.57 -30.00 16.21
CA GLU A 273 8.54 -31.10 16.20
C GLU A 273 9.97 -30.54 16.19
N LYS A 274 10.86 -31.13 17.01
CA LYS A 274 12.29 -30.80 16.97
C LYS A 274 12.94 -31.48 15.77
N LEU A 275 13.76 -30.74 15.03
CA LEU A 275 14.43 -31.24 13.83
C LEU A 275 15.76 -31.95 14.12
N GLY A 276 16.22 -31.97 15.38
CA GLY A 276 17.51 -32.55 15.76
C GLY A 276 18.70 -31.76 15.22
N GLN A 277 18.47 -30.50 14.84
CA GLN A 277 19.44 -29.58 14.28
C GLN A 277 19.46 -28.30 15.10
N ARG A 278 20.63 -27.67 15.19
CA ARG A 278 20.80 -26.43 15.95
C ARG A 278 21.26 -25.28 15.06
N SER A 279 20.93 -24.06 15.46
CA SER A 279 21.53 -22.85 14.92
C SER A 279 22.98 -22.69 15.37
N GLU A 280 23.69 -21.75 14.76
CA GLU A 280 25.03 -21.32 15.18
C GLU A 280 25.06 -20.88 16.65
N ASN A 281 23.96 -20.32 17.16
CA ASN A 281 23.81 -19.88 18.55
C ASN A 281 23.25 -20.98 19.48
N GLY A 282 23.23 -22.24 19.02
CA GLY A 282 22.84 -23.40 19.83
C GLY A 282 21.33 -23.62 20.02
N LEU A 283 20.48 -22.74 19.47
CA LEU A 283 19.01 -22.89 19.52
C LEU A 283 18.54 -24.08 18.67
N GLU A 284 17.62 -24.89 19.20
CA GLU A 284 17.04 -26.05 18.51
C GLU A 284 16.09 -25.59 17.39
N LYS A 285 16.28 -26.12 16.19
CA LYS A 285 15.40 -25.88 15.04
C LYS A 285 14.13 -26.72 15.14
N VAL A 286 13.00 -26.14 14.75
CA VAL A 286 11.69 -26.80 14.87
C VAL A 286 10.86 -26.69 13.59
N ALA A 287 9.96 -27.65 13.39
CA ALA A 287 8.85 -27.58 12.45
C ALA A 287 7.54 -27.35 13.21
N VAL A 288 6.80 -26.31 12.85
CA VAL A 288 5.52 -25.99 13.50
C VAL A 288 4.40 -26.89 12.97
N LYS A 289 3.55 -27.36 13.89
CA LYS A 289 2.37 -28.19 13.61
C LYS A 289 1.05 -27.51 13.91
N LYS A 290 1.05 -26.51 14.78
CA LYS A 290 -0.17 -25.79 15.16
C LYS A 290 0.14 -24.40 15.69
N PHE A 291 -0.69 -23.44 15.28
CA PHE A 291 -0.68 -22.07 15.79
C PHE A 291 -2.00 -21.72 16.46
N LYS A 292 -1.93 -20.89 17.50
CA LYS A 292 -3.04 -20.11 18.04
C LYS A 292 -2.88 -18.65 17.60
N GLN A 293 -3.88 -18.12 16.92
CA GLN A 293 -3.90 -16.72 16.50
C GLN A 293 -4.25 -15.80 17.68
N HIS A 294 -3.57 -14.65 17.74
CA HIS A 294 -3.92 -13.50 18.57
C HIS A 294 -4.16 -12.29 17.67
N ARG A 295 -5.31 -11.64 17.83
CA ARG A 295 -5.69 -10.42 17.10
C ARG A 295 -5.22 -9.21 17.90
N LEU A 296 -4.46 -8.31 17.29
CA LEU A 296 -4.06 -7.08 17.95
C LEU A 296 -5.22 -6.06 17.97
N PRO A 297 -5.16 -5.03 18.85
CA PRO A 297 -6.09 -3.91 18.86
C PRO A 297 -6.25 -3.24 17.48
N PRO A 298 -7.29 -2.43 17.25
CA PRO A 298 -7.52 -1.80 15.94
C PRO A 298 -6.40 -0.83 15.57
N PHE A 299 -6.07 -0.78 14.28
CA PHE A 299 -5.17 0.22 13.69
C PHE A 299 -5.89 0.91 12.54
N LEU A 300 -5.65 2.20 12.37
CA LEU A 300 -6.29 3.00 11.31
C LEU A 300 -5.93 2.47 9.91
N GLU A 301 -4.71 1.93 9.75
CA GLU A 301 -4.21 1.44 8.46
C GLU A 301 -5.11 0.39 7.79
N ALA A 302 -5.62 -0.60 8.52
CA ALA A 302 -6.51 -1.60 7.92
C ALA A 302 -7.81 -0.98 7.39
N GLN A 303 -8.25 0.12 7.99
CA GLN A 303 -9.50 0.78 7.60
C GLN A 303 -9.28 1.59 6.33
N VAL A 304 -8.12 2.27 6.23
CA VAL A 304 -7.63 2.92 5.00
C VAL A 304 -7.53 1.91 3.85
N ARG A 305 -6.85 0.78 4.06
CA ARG A 305 -6.70 -0.25 3.02
C ARG A 305 -8.04 -0.93 2.70
N GLY A 306 -8.92 -1.05 3.69
CA GLY A 306 -10.28 -1.54 3.53
C GLY A 306 -11.07 -0.65 2.58
N MET A 307 -11.08 0.67 2.79
CA MET A 307 -11.78 1.62 1.90
C MET A 307 -11.37 1.47 0.44
N LYS A 308 -10.07 1.32 0.15
CA LYS A 308 -9.55 1.11 -1.21
C LYS A 308 -10.13 -0.07 -1.98
N ILE A 309 -10.65 -1.09 -1.29
CA ILE A 309 -11.17 -2.32 -1.91
C ILE A 309 -12.69 -2.44 -1.84
N LEU A 310 -13.36 -1.54 -1.12
CA LEU A 310 -14.80 -1.47 -1.04
C LEU A 310 -15.32 -0.78 -2.31
N LYS A 311 -16.19 -1.48 -3.06
CA LYS A 311 -16.81 -0.98 -4.31
C LYS A 311 -18.17 -0.31 -4.07
N ASP A 312 -18.60 -0.22 -2.82
CA ASP A 312 -19.96 0.16 -2.42
C ASP A 312 -19.88 1.29 -1.40
N ASP A 313 -20.36 2.46 -1.80
CA ASP A 313 -20.40 3.67 -0.99
C ASP A 313 -21.07 3.43 0.36
N GLN A 314 -22.08 2.56 0.44
CA GLN A 314 -22.74 2.23 1.72
C GLN A 314 -21.81 1.45 2.67
N LYS A 315 -20.94 0.59 2.14
CA LYS A 315 -19.96 -0.12 2.97
C LYS A 315 -18.84 0.80 3.40
N ALA A 316 -18.38 1.67 2.50
CA ALA A 316 -17.37 2.68 2.84
C ALA A 316 -17.90 3.62 3.94
N GLN A 317 -19.16 4.06 3.82
CA GLN A 317 -19.83 4.89 4.82
C GLN A 317 -19.93 4.17 6.17
N LYS A 318 -20.38 2.92 6.19
CA LYS A 318 -20.43 2.11 7.43
C LYS A 318 -19.06 1.94 8.08
N LEU A 319 -18.01 1.75 7.29
CA LEU A 319 -16.65 1.67 7.81
C LEU A 319 -16.20 3.02 8.38
N ALA A 320 -16.51 4.14 7.73
CA ALA A 320 -16.20 5.48 8.23
C ALA A 320 -16.93 5.77 9.56
N GLU A 321 -18.21 5.41 9.64
CA GLU A 321 -19.00 5.47 10.88
C GLU A 321 -18.41 4.58 11.97
N ALA A 322 -18.00 3.35 11.64
CA ALA A 322 -17.36 2.44 12.59
C ALA A 322 -16.03 3.01 13.13
N VAL A 323 -15.23 3.65 12.27
CA VAL A 323 -14.00 4.33 12.69
C VAL A 323 -14.31 5.47 13.65
N GLN A 324 -15.27 6.35 13.32
CA GLN A 324 -15.69 7.46 14.19
C GLN A 324 -16.26 7.00 15.54
N ASN A 325 -16.98 5.87 15.55
CA ASN A 325 -17.55 5.30 16.77
C ASN A 325 -16.58 4.41 17.57
N SER A 326 -15.32 4.33 17.15
CA SER A 326 -14.30 3.47 17.77
C SER A 326 -13.26 4.27 18.54
N GLU A 327 -12.39 3.55 19.24
CA GLU A 327 -11.19 4.16 19.82
C GLU A 327 -10.19 4.68 18.77
N LEU A 328 -10.38 4.46 17.47
CA LEU A 328 -9.54 5.14 16.48
C LEU A 328 -9.88 6.63 16.34
N PHE A 329 -11.05 7.08 16.81
CA PHE A 329 -11.40 8.49 16.81
C PHE A 329 -11.08 9.14 18.16
N ASP A 330 -10.43 10.30 18.11
CA ASP A 330 -10.14 11.14 19.25
C ASP A 330 -11.26 12.18 19.41
N GLU A 331 -12.23 11.88 20.26
CA GLU A 331 -13.41 12.74 20.45
C GLU A 331 -13.09 14.17 20.89
N LYS A 332 -11.99 14.37 21.64
CA LYS A 332 -11.59 15.69 22.14
C LYS A 332 -10.99 16.54 21.02
N LEU A 333 -10.18 15.93 20.17
CA LEU A 333 -9.47 16.63 19.10
C LEU A 333 -10.24 16.63 17.77
N LYS A 334 -11.20 15.71 17.60
CA LYS A 334 -11.90 15.41 16.35
C LYS A 334 -10.94 14.97 15.25
N MET A 335 -10.02 14.07 15.62
CA MET A 335 -8.92 13.57 14.80
C MET A 335 -8.80 12.05 14.90
N TYR A 336 -8.01 11.41 14.05
CA TYR A 336 -7.90 9.96 13.96
C TYR A 336 -6.58 9.43 14.52
N ARG A 337 -6.66 8.63 15.59
CA ARG A 337 -5.52 7.93 16.20
C ARG A 337 -5.03 6.82 15.28
N VAL A 338 -3.72 6.62 15.24
CA VAL A 338 -3.09 5.60 14.39
C VAL A 338 -3.38 4.16 14.87
N ASN A 339 -3.63 3.98 16.17
CA ASN A 339 -4.04 2.70 16.77
C ASN A 339 -4.80 2.88 18.08
N GLY A 340 -5.53 1.83 18.46
CA GLY A 340 -6.19 1.67 19.76
C GLY A 340 -5.23 1.37 20.90
N ASP A 341 -5.76 1.09 22.10
CA ASP A 341 -4.96 0.86 23.30
C ASP A 341 -4.11 -0.42 23.22
N LEU A 342 -2.78 -0.26 23.31
CA LEU A 342 -1.82 -1.36 23.34
C LEU A 342 -1.50 -1.85 24.76
N SER A 343 -2.14 -1.32 25.81
CA SER A 343 -1.75 -1.60 27.21
C SER A 343 -1.77 -3.09 27.58
N ALA A 344 -2.69 -3.86 26.99
CA ALA A 344 -2.83 -5.30 27.19
C ALA A 344 -1.79 -6.13 26.40
N GLU A 345 -1.10 -5.54 25.43
CA GLU A 345 -0.16 -6.25 24.57
C GLU A 345 1.22 -6.44 25.21
N SER A 346 1.88 -7.53 24.82
CA SER A 346 3.26 -7.83 25.22
C SER A 346 4.25 -6.83 24.62
N HIS A 347 5.35 -6.56 25.32
CA HIS A 347 6.49 -5.82 24.75
C HIS A 347 7.14 -6.54 23.56
N GLU A 348 6.88 -7.84 23.37
CA GLU A 348 7.35 -8.59 22.20
C GLU A 348 6.76 -8.11 20.86
N ILE A 349 5.67 -7.33 20.84
CA ILE A 349 5.13 -6.80 19.57
C ILE A 349 6.06 -5.75 18.95
N GLY A 350 6.92 -5.12 19.75
CA GLY A 350 7.87 -4.11 19.29
C GLY A 350 7.86 -2.84 20.15
N ARG A 351 8.69 -1.88 19.75
CA ARG A 351 8.90 -0.62 20.48
C ARG A 351 7.64 0.23 20.65
N ALA A 352 6.61 0.04 19.82
CA ALA A 352 5.32 0.72 19.95
C ALA A 352 4.76 0.58 21.38
N ARG A 353 4.83 -0.63 21.95
CA ARG A 353 4.35 -0.90 23.30
C ARG A 353 5.14 -0.17 24.40
N ALA A 354 6.38 0.24 24.12
CA ALA A 354 7.23 0.94 25.07
C ALA A 354 6.97 2.46 25.11
N PHE A 355 6.36 3.04 24.06
CA PHE A 355 5.98 4.44 24.06
C PHE A 355 4.77 4.68 24.95
N SER A 356 4.72 5.84 25.59
CA SER A 356 3.53 6.27 26.34
C SER A 356 2.32 6.35 25.40
N PRO A 357 1.10 5.96 25.84
CA PRO A 357 -0.10 6.11 25.04
C PRO A 357 -0.30 7.56 24.57
N GLY A 358 -0.68 7.75 23.31
CA GLY A 358 -0.84 9.04 22.64
C GLY A 358 0.46 9.69 22.17
N TRP A 359 1.61 9.05 22.36
CA TRP A 359 2.92 9.55 21.97
C TRP A 359 3.57 8.70 20.88
N LEU A 360 4.23 9.36 19.92
CA LEU A 360 4.89 8.71 18.77
C LEU A 360 3.93 7.73 18.09
N GLU A 361 4.40 6.58 17.63
CA GLU A 361 3.54 5.62 16.95
C GLU A 361 2.42 5.07 17.86
N ASN A 362 2.53 5.08 19.20
CA ASN A 362 1.52 4.47 20.09
C ASN A 362 0.29 5.37 20.32
N GLY A 363 -0.70 5.27 19.43
CA GLY A 363 -2.03 5.88 19.61
C GLY A 363 -2.06 7.41 19.54
N SER A 364 -1.00 8.04 19.00
CA SER A 364 -1.03 9.47 18.64
C SER A 364 -1.85 9.69 17.37
N ILE A 365 -2.08 10.95 17.02
CA ILE A 365 -2.59 11.33 15.70
C ILE A 365 -1.40 11.37 14.74
N TRP A 366 -1.15 10.26 14.04
CA TRP A 366 -0.04 10.17 13.11
C TRP A 366 -0.44 10.71 11.74
N LEU A 367 -0.03 11.95 11.45
CA LEU A 367 -0.59 12.75 10.35
C LEU A 367 -0.51 12.06 8.99
N HIS A 368 0.55 11.27 8.72
CA HIS A 368 0.65 10.54 7.46
C HIS A 368 -0.48 9.50 7.31
N MET A 369 -0.82 8.75 8.36
CA MET A 369 -1.90 7.75 8.27
C MET A 369 -3.28 8.40 8.34
N GLU A 370 -3.44 9.44 9.15
CA GLU A 370 -4.68 10.23 9.17
C GLU A 370 -4.97 10.83 7.79
N TYR A 371 -3.97 11.38 7.10
CA TYR A 371 -4.21 11.99 5.80
C TYR A 371 -4.46 10.95 4.70
N LYS A 372 -3.90 9.74 4.84
CA LYS A 372 -4.33 8.60 4.00
C LYS A 372 -5.79 8.27 4.24
N TYR A 373 -6.25 8.27 5.49
CA TYR A 373 -7.67 8.04 5.80
C TYR A 373 -8.57 9.13 5.19
N LEU A 374 -8.22 10.41 5.34
CA LEU A 374 -8.94 11.51 4.69
C LEU A 374 -8.96 11.37 3.16
N LEU A 375 -7.82 11.01 2.56
CA LEU A 375 -7.72 10.73 1.13
C LEU A 375 -8.68 9.61 0.69
N GLU A 376 -8.79 8.53 1.47
CA GLU A 376 -9.68 7.42 1.11
C GLU A 376 -11.16 7.76 1.33
N LEU A 377 -11.53 8.66 2.24
CA LEU A 377 -12.89 9.23 2.28
C LEU A 377 -13.23 9.93 0.97
N LEU A 378 -12.30 10.75 0.46
CA LEU A 378 -12.46 11.47 -0.81
C LEU A 378 -12.59 10.51 -2.00
N LYS A 379 -11.70 9.51 -2.10
CA LYS A 379 -11.73 8.49 -3.16
C LYS A 379 -12.96 7.58 -3.09
N SER A 380 -13.47 7.32 -1.90
CA SER A 380 -14.69 6.51 -1.71
C SER A 380 -15.99 7.29 -1.94
N GLY A 381 -15.92 8.52 -2.45
CA GLY A 381 -17.11 9.34 -2.73
C GLY A 381 -17.82 9.89 -1.48
N LEU A 382 -17.23 9.74 -0.28
CA LEU A 382 -17.78 10.21 0.99
C LEU A 382 -17.48 11.70 1.19
N TYR A 383 -17.91 12.52 0.22
CA TYR A 383 -17.50 13.92 0.13
C TYR A 383 -17.96 14.76 1.34
N LYS A 384 -19.16 14.50 1.87
CA LYS A 384 -19.67 15.24 3.04
C LYS A 384 -18.83 14.94 4.28
N GLU A 385 -18.58 13.66 4.54
CA GLU A 385 -17.76 13.17 5.62
C GLU A 385 -16.31 13.66 5.47
N TYR A 386 -15.78 13.66 4.25
CA TYR A 386 -14.47 14.21 3.92
C TYR A 386 -14.37 15.70 4.27
N TYR A 387 -15.29 16.54 3.78
CA TYR A 387 -15.24 17.98 4.00
C TYR A 387 -15.42 18.35 5.48
N GLN A 388 -16.24 17.60 6.23
CA GLN A 388 -16.31 17.73 7.67
C GLN A 388 -14.96 17.38 8.33
N ALA A 389 -14.40 16.22 7.98
CA ALA A 389 -13.19 15.72 8.62
C ALA A 389 -11.95 16.60 8.33
N ILE A 390 -11.80 17.12 7.11
CA ILE A 390 -10.64 17.97 6.79
C ILE A 390 -10.62 19.27 7.60
N ASN A 391 -11.79 19.87 7.85
CA ASN A 391 -11.90 21.10 8.63
C ASN A 391 -11.47 20.90 10.09
N GLU A 392 -11.63 19.68 10.62
CA GLU A 392 -11.26 19.34 11.99
C GLU A 392 -9.82 18.79 12.10
N ALA A 393 -9.31 18.13 11.06
CA ALA A 393 -8.06 17.35 11.12
C ALA A 393 -6.87 17.98 10.38
N LEU A 394 -7.08 18.74 9.29
CA LEU A 394 -5.93 19.29 8.57
C LEU A 394 -5.24 20.39 9.38
N VAL A 395 -3.91 20.40 9.35
CA VAL A 395 -3.06 21.33 10.10
C VAL A 395 -3.40 22.80 9.82
N PRO A 396 -3.69 23.22 8.56
CA PRO A 396 -4.08 24.60 8.26
C PRO A 396 -5.35 25.11 8.96
N PHE A 397 -6.21 24.21 9.46
CA PHE A 397 -7.44 24.56 10.16
C PHE A 397 -7.36 24.39 11.68
N GLN A 398 -6.17 24.04 12.20
CA GLN A 398 -5.97 23.90 13.64
C GLN A 398 -5.86 25.27 14.33
N ASP A 399 -6.24 25.31 15.60
CA ASP A 399 -5.89 26.43 16.49
C ASP A 399 -4.35 26.50 16.64
N PRO A 400 -3.69 27.61 16.26
CA PRO A 400 -2.24 27.73 16.28
C PRO A 400 -1.66 27.68 17.71
N GLU A 401 -2.39 28.15 18.72
CA GLU A 401 -1.96 28.08 20.13
C GLU A 401 -1.99 26.63 20.62
N ARG A 402 -3.05 25.88 20.28
CA ARG A 402 -3.16 24.45 20.59
C ARG A 402 -2.11 23.62 19.85
N TYR A 403 -1.97 23.84 18.55
CA TYR A 403 -1.00 23.14 17.70
C TYR A 403 0.44 23.45 18.11
N GLY A 404 0.69 24.66 18.61
CA GLY A 404 1.97 25.08 19.19
C GLY A 404 3.08 25.25 18.15
N ARG A 405 2.72 25.35 16.87
CA ARG A 405 3.60 25.53 15.70
C ARG A 405 2.87 26.35 14.62
N SER A 406 3.56 26.70 13.54
CA SER A 406 2.91 27.32 12.37
C SER A 406 1.93 26.34 11.72
N ILE A 407 0.68 26.76 11.53
CA ILE A 407 -0.35 25.98 10.81
C ILE A 407 -0.09 25.87 9.30
N LEU A 408 0.98 26.51 8.81
CA LEU A 408 1.50 26.33 7.45
C LEU A 408 2.60 25.26 7.39
N GLU A 409 2.99 24.69 8.53
CA GLU A 409 4.01 23.64 8.64
C GLU A 409 3.42 22.36 9.21
N ASN A 410 3.53 21.28 8.45
CA ASN A 410 3.12 19.95 8.88
C ASN A 410 4.06 19.40 9.99
N SER A 411 3.57 18.43 10.77
CA SER A 411 4.37 17.71 11.78
C SER A 411 4.43 16.20 11.45
N SER A 412 5.12 15.42 12.27
CA SER A 412 5.06 13.95 12.15
C SER A 412 3.78 13.41 12.79
N PHE A 413 3.47 13.92 13.98
CA PHE A 413 2.28 13.53 14.73
C PHE A 413 1.78 14.67 15.62
N ILE A 414 0.55 14.53 16.10
CA ILE A 414 -0.07 15.37 17.12
C ILE A 414 -0.33 14.52 18.37
N LEU A 415 -0.03 15.07 19.55
CA LEU A 415 -0.28 14.39 20.82
C LEU A 415 -1.79 14.22 21.04
N SER A 416 -2.25 12.97 21.06
CA SER A 416 -3.68 12.65 21.20
C SER A 416 -4.16 12.81 22.64
N SER A 417 -5.47 12.80 22.83
CA SER A 417 -6.12 12.83 24.13
C SER A 417 -5.99 11.53 24.93
N LEU A 418 -5.42 10.48 24.32
CA LEU A 418 -5.03 9.25 25.00
C LEU A 418 -3.87 9.46 25.99
N ASN A 419 -3.07 10.52 25.79
CA ASN A 419 -1.95 10.82 26.68
C ASN A 419 -2.40 11.41 28.03
N GLY A 420 -1.61 11.23 29.08
CA GLY A 420 -1.88 11.83 30.39
C GLY A 420 -1.55 13.32 30.48
N ASP A 421 -0.74 13.86 29.55
CA ASP A 421 -0.31 15.25 29.54
C ASP A 421 -1.36 16.17 28.88
N THR A 422 -2.44 16.41 29.64
CA THR A 422 -3.60 17.22 29.20
C THR A 422 -3.26 18.62 28.70
N LYS A 423 -2.11 19.18 29.08
CA LYS A 423 -1.66 20.52 28.65
C LYS A 423 -1.13 20.55 27.22
N ASN A 424 -0.69 19.41 26.68
CA ASN A 424 -0.12 19.31 25.34
C ASN A 424 -1.04 18.58 24.34
N HIS A 425 -2.28 18.23 24.71
CA HIS A 425 -3.22 17.61 23.78
C HIS A 425 -3.47 18.52 22.58
N GLY A 426 -3.31 18.00 21.37
CA GLY A 426 -3.42 18.76 20.12
C GLY A 426 -2.12 19.43 19.65
N ARG A 427 -1.02 19.32 20.41
CA ARG A 427 0.28 19.88 20.03
C ARG A 427 0.99 19.02 18.98
N GLY A 428 1.56 19.67 17.95
CA GLY A 428 2.34 19.02 16.89
C GLY A 428 3.81 18.78 17.23
N TYR A 429 4.32 17.62 16.86
CA TYR A 429 5.72 17.19 17.09
C TYR A 429 6.38 16.64 15.83
N ILE A 430 7.67 16.91 15.67
CA ILE A 430 8.50 16.41 14.57
C ILE A 430 9.42 15.32 15.11
N ALA A 431 9.17 14.08 14.70
CA ALA A 431 10.06 12.94 14.93
C ALA A 431 10.85 12.56 13.67
N ARG A 432 10.25 12.76 12.49
CA ARG A 432 10.79 12.41 11.16
C ARG A 432 10.21 13.35 10.08
N LEU A 433 10.76 13.32 8.87
CA LEU A 433 10.07 13.87 7.71
C LEU A 433 8.76 13.10 7.49
N SER A 434 7.66 13.82 7.29
CA SER A 434 6.32 13.23 7.19
C SER A 434 5.90 13.04 5.73
N GLY A 435 5.29 11.90 5.44
CA GLY A 435 4.63 11.66 4.15
C GLY A 435 3.30 12.39 3.99
N SER A 436 2.80 13.06 5.05
CA SER A 436 1.52 13.79 5.02
C SER A 436 1.44 14.84 3.91
N THR A 437 2.56 15.47 3.53
CA THR A 437 2.60 16.42 2.41
C THR A 437 2.23 15.77 1.08
N ALA A 438 2.66 14.54 0.81
CA ALA A 438 2.32 13.83 -0.42
C ALA A 438 0.82 13.51 -0.48
N GLU A 439 0.23 13.10 0.65
CA GLU A 439 -1.21 12.84 0.75
C GLU A 439 -2.04 14.12 0.59
N TYR A 440 -1.57 15.24 1.17
CA TYR A 440 -2.22 16.54 1.00
C TYR A 440 -2.24 16.98 -0.47
N ILE A 441 -1.10 16.86 -1.18
CA ILE A 441 -1.02 17.16 -2.62
C ILE A 441 -1.95 16.24 -3.42
N ASN A 442 -2.06 14.97 -3.04
CA ASN A 442 -2.96 14.03 -3.69
C ASN A 442 -4.43 14.42 -3.49
N MET A 443 -4.84 14.70 -2.25
CA MET A 443 -6.18 15.23 -1.95
C MET A 443 -6.48 16.49 -2.78
N TRP A 444 -5.56 17.46 -2.78
CA TRP A 444 -5.69 18.69 -3.57
C TRP A 444 -5.88 18.40 -5.07
N SER A 445 -5.10 17.48 -5.61
CA SER A 445 -5.18 17.07 -7.02
C SER A 445 -6.54 16.46 -7.36
N LEU A 446 -7.02 15.52 -6.53
CA LEU A 446 -8.33 14.89 -6.69
C LEU A 446 -9.48 15.87 -6.53
N MET A 447 -9.40 16.80 -5.57
CA MET A 447 -10.38 17.86 -5.42
C MET A 447 -10.44 18.75 -6.67
N ALA A 448 -9.27 19.11 -7.22
CA ALA A 448 -9.18 20.05 -8.34
C ALA A 448 -9.55 19.44 -9.70
N PHE A 449 -9.19 18.20 -9.99
CA PHE A 449 -9.40 17.63 -11.33
C PHE A 449 -9.87 16.17 -11.37
N GLY A 450 -10.14 15.57 -10.21
CA GLY A 450 -10.63 14.19 -10.11
C GLY A 450 -9.56 13.12 -10.30
N GLU A 451 -9.96 11.86 -10.22
CA GLU A 451 -9.05 10.70 -10.30
C GLU A 451 -8.52 10.45 -11.70
N GLN A 452 -9.32 10.72 -12.73
CA GLN A 452 -8.99 10.47 -14.13
C GLN A 452 -9.30 11.72 -14.95
N PRO A 453 -8.42 12.75 -14.92
CA PRO A 453 -8.63 13.97 -15.68
C PRO A 453 -8.59 13.73 -17.20
N PHE A 454 -8.02 12.60 -17.64
CA PHE A 454 -8.02 12.17 -19.04
C PHE A 454 -8.70 10.81 -19.21
N LYS A 455 -9.40 10.66 -20.34
CA LYS A 455 -9.96 9.39 -20.82
C LYS A 455 -9.43 9.09 -22.20
N TYR A 456 -9.29 7.81 -22.54
CA TYR A 456 -8.88 7.38 -23.87
C TYR A 456 -10.00 6.57 -24.52
N GLU A 457 -10.69 7.18 -25.47
CA GLU A 457 -11.88 6.61 -26.11
C GLU A 457 -11.76 6.74 -27.62
N ALA A 458 -12.09 5.67 -28.36
CA ALA A 458 -12.07 5.64 -29.83
C ALA A 458 -10.75 6.11 -30.49
N GLY A 459 -9.61 5.99 -29.78
CA GLY A 459 -8.30 6.43 -30.27
C GLY A 459 -7.96 7.90 -29.99
N GLU A 460 -8.81 8.62 -29.25
CA GLU A 460 -8.63 10.02 -28.89
C GLU A 460 -8.45 10.17 -27.37
N LEU A 461 -7.53 11.07 -26.98
CA LEU A 461 -7.34 11.46 -25.59
C LEU A 461 -8.26 12.65 -25.27
N ILE A 462 -9.16 12.46 -24.32
CA ILE A 462 -10.20 13.41 -23.94
C ILE A 462 -9.87 13.98 -22.56
N TYR A 463 -9.67 15.30 -22.46
CA TYR A 463 -9.57 15.97 -21.17
C TYR A 463 -10.98 16.20 -20.60
N GLN A 464 -11.28 15.54 -19.48
CA GLN A 464 -12.56 15.60 -18.81
C GLN A 464 -12.35 15.59 -17.28
N PRO A 465 -11.89 16.70 -16.68
CA PRO A 465 -11.68 16.78 -15.25
C PRO A 465 -13.01 16.65 -14.50
N GLU A 466 -12.97 16.00 -13.34
CA GLU A 466 -14.13 15.82 -12.46
C GLU A 466 -13.83 16.38 -11.06
N PRO A 467 -13.83 17.71 -10.89
CA PRO A 467 -13.55 18.33 -9.60
C PRO A 467 -14.55 17.87 -8.53
N LYS A 468 -14.08 17.74 -7.28
CA LYS A 468 -14.89 17.37 -6.10
C LYS A 468 -14.77 18.48 -5.05
N LEU A 469 -15.23 19.68 -5.39
CA LEU A 469 -15.09 20.93 -4.64
C LEU A 469 -16.38 21.26 -3.86
N SER A 470 -16.23 21.63 -2.59
CA SER A 470 -17.29 22.25 -1.80
C SER A 470 -17.55 23.69 -2.28
N SER A 471 -18.79 24.17 -2.16
CA SER A 471 -19.20 25.56 -2.43
C SER A 471 -18.34 26.60 -1.73
N ASP A 472 -17.80 26.25 -0.56
CA ASP A 472 -17.04 27.15 0.31
C ASP A 472 -15.63 27.43 -0.23
N LEU A 473 -15.16 26.64 -1.21
CA LEU A 473 -13.86 26.84 -1.86
C LEU A 473 -13.90 27.87 -2.99
N PHE A 474 -15.09 28.27 -3.44
CA PHE A 474 -15.24 29.29 -4.47
C PHE A 474 -15.15 30.69 -3.87
N THR A 475 -14.41 31.58 -4.53
CA THR A 475 -14.26 32.98 -4.13
C THR A 475 -15.60 33.69 -3.95
N GLU A 476 -15.70 34.54 -2.94
CA GLU A 476 -16.91 35.35 -2.68
C GLU A 476 -16.88 36.70 -3.40
N GLU A 477 -15.69 37.13 -3.81
CA GLU A 477 -15.41 38.37 -4.51
C GLU A 477 -14.19 38.17 -5.41
N GLU A 478 -13.98 39.07 -6.36
CA GLU A 478 -12.77 39.09 -7.17
C GLU A 478 -11.52 39.23 -6.28
N ARG A 479 -10.47 38.47 -6.59
CA ARG A 479 -9.19 38.51 -5.88
C ARG A 479 -8.03 38.54 -6.85
N GLU A 480 -7.10 39.46 -6.60
CA GLU A 480 -5.77 39.42 -7.20
C GLU A 480 -4.86 38.51 -6.38
N VAL A 481 -4.26 37.52 -7.02
CA VAL A 481 -3.40 36.53 -6.37
C VAL A 481 -2.10 36.39 -7.16
N ALA A 482 -0.98 36.52 -6.46
CA ALA A 482 0.34 36.19 -7.00
C ALA A 482 0.50 34.66 -7.07
N LEU A 483 0.60 34.12 -8.29
CA LEU A 483 0.88 32.71 -8.53
C LEU A 483 2.36 32.52 -8.89
N GLN A 484 3.04 31.67 -8.14
CA GLN A 484 4.39 31.23 -8.48
C GLN A 484 4.34 30.26 -9.67
N LEU A 485 4.79 30.71 -10.84
CA LEU A 485 4.82 29.92 -12.07
C LEU A 485 6.04 29.01 -12.14
N SER A 486 7.21 29.51 -11.73
CA SER A 486 8.49 28.76 -11.66
C SER A 486 9.27 29.13 -10.41
N GLU A 487 10.49 28.62 -10.18
CA GLU A 487 11.30 29.03 -9.01
C GLU A 487 11.62 30.54 -8.96
N THR A 488 11.55 31.23 -10.11
CA THR A 488 11.95 32.63 -10.25
C THR A 488 10.85 33.54 -10.80
N GLU A 489 9.72 32.98 -11.22
CA GLU A 489 8.65 33.73 -11.90
C GLU A 489 7.34 33.66 -11.14
N THR A 490 6.73 34.84 -10.96
CA THR A 490 5.39 35.02 -10.41
C THR A 490 4.53 35.77 -11.42
N ALA A 491 3.27 35.37 -11.56
CA ALA A 491 2.28 36.14 -12.31
C ALA A 491 1.15 36.58 -11.37
N GLU A 492 0.74 37.83 -11.51
CA GLU A 492 -0.49 38.32 -10.89
C GLU A 492 -1.68 37.82 -11.71
N VAL A 493 -2.60 37.14 -11.04
CA VAL A 493 -3.78 36.55 -11.66
C VAL A 493 -5.01 37.06 -10.95
N VAL A 494 -5.96 37.58 -11.74
CA VAL A 494 -7.29 37.94 -11.26
C VAL A 494 -8.14 36.68 -11.25
N VAL A 495 -8.53 36.24 -10.07
CA VAL A 495 -9.52 35.17 -9.86
C VAL A 495 -10.86 35.86 -9.61
N PRO A 496 -11.86 35.72 -10.50
CA PRO A 496 -13.13 36.42 -10.37
C PRO A 496 -13.95 35.91 -9.18
N GLU A 497 -15.05 36.58 -8.87
CA GLU A 497 -16.06 36.06 -7.95
C GLU A 497 -16.60 34.69 -8.41
N ALA A 498 -16.97 33.86 -7.44
CA ALA A 498 -17.58 32.55 -7.63
C ALA A 498 -16.69 31.60 -8.47
N ALA A 499 -15.37 31.64 -8.22
CA ALA A 499 -14.38 30.88 -8.96
C ALA A 499 -13.40 30.11 -8.06
N PHE A 500 -12.83 29.04 -8.62
CA PHE A 500 -11.75 28.27 -8.01
C PHE A 500 -10.61 28.16 -9.01
N ALA A 501 -9.39 28.52 -8.59
CA ALA A 501 -8.21 28.51 -9.44
C ALA A 501 -7.17 27.50 -8.94
N TYR A 502 -6.55 26.77 -9.86
CA TYR A 502 -5.46 25.85 -9.55
C TYR A 502 -4.48 25.73 -10.73
N ARG A 503 -3.32 25.12 -10.46
CA ARG A 503 -2.30 24.85 -11.47
C ARG A 503 -2.35 23.39 -11.89
N PHE A 504 -2.58 23.15 -13.17
CA PHE A 504 -2.60 21.83 -13.79
C PHE A 504 -1.28 21.54 -14.51
N LEU A 505 -0.73 20.34 -14.29
CA LEU A 505 0.52 19.85 -14.88
C LEU A 505 1.72 20.81 -14.75
N GLY A 506 1.74 21.62 -13.69
CA GLY A 506 2.88 22.50 -13.35
C GLY A 506 2.89 23.87 -14.04
N GLU A 507 2.16 24.06 -15.13
CA GLU A 507 2.26 25.28 -15.96
C GLU A 507 0.92 25.89 -16.33
N THR A 508 -0.15 25.09 -16.44
CA THR A 508 -1.44 25.59 -16.92
C THR A 508 -2.29 26.12 -15.77
N LEU A 509 -2.65 27.40 -15.80
CA LEU A 509 -3.66 27.94 -14.90
C LEU A 509 -5.05 27.51 -15.35
N VAL A 510 -5.80 26.87 -14.45
CA VAL A 510 -7.20 26.49 -14.66
C VAL A 510 -8.07 27.27 -13.67
N ILE A 511 -9.13 27.89 -14.19
CA ILE A 511 -10.13 28.60 -13.39
C ILE A 511 -11.49 27.97 -13.67
N TYR A 512 -12.11 27.38 -12.64
CA TYR A 512 -13.52 27.00 -12.69
C TYR A 512 -14.37 28.21 -12.35
N HIS A 513 -15.30 28.56 -13.24
CA HIS A 513 -16.32 29.57 -12.98
C HIS A 513 -17.62 28.87 -12.57
N ASN A 514 -18.11 29.15 -11.38
CA ASN A 514 -19.30 28.52 -10.80
C ASN A 514 -20.25 29.60 -10.25
N PRO A 515 -20.99 30.33 -11.13
CA PRO A 515 -21.78 31.50 -10.73
C PRO A 515 -22.83 31.24 -9.65
N ASN A 516 -23.28 29.98 -9.50
CA ASN A 516 -24.25 29.60 -8.48
C ASN A 516 -23.60 29.10 -7.18
N ARG A 517 -22.26 29.09 -7.09
CA ARG A 517 -21.45 28.56 -5.97
C ARG A 517 -21.97 27.23 -5.43
N LYS A 518 -22.34 26.30 -6.33
CA LYS A 518 -22.79 24.96 -5.94
C LYS A 518 -21.61 24.03 -5.69
N ASP A 519 -21.78 23.03 -4.83
CA ASP A 519 -20.86 21.90 -4.76
C ASP A 519 -20.68 21.26 -6.15
N THR A 520 -19.50 20.73 -6.46
CA THR A 520 -19.27 19.96 -7.71
C THR A 520 -19.46 18.45 -7.52
N PHE A 521 -20.07 18.06 -6.39
CA PHE A 521 -20.43 16.69 -6.03
C PHE A 521 -21.86 16.64 -5.44
N GLY A 522 -22.45 15.45 -5.36
CA GLY A 522 -23.84 15.26 -4.90
C GLY A 522 -24.90 15.34 -6.02
N GLU A 523 -26.18 15.26 -5.64
CA GLU A 523 -27.32 15.19 -6.57
C GLU A 523 -27.54 16.50 -7.35
N ASP A 524 -27.41 17.66 -6.68
CA ASP A 524 -27.66 18.99 -7.26
C ASP A 524 -26.38 19.73 -7.71
N LYS A 525 -25.33 18.96 -8.02
CA LYS A 525 -23.97 19.45 -8.28
C LYS A 525 -23.87 20.41 -9.48
N ALA A 526 -22.86 21.28 -9.46
CA ALA A 526 -22.40 21.99 -10.64
C ALA A 526 -21.76 21.02 -11.66
N GLU A 527 -22.04 21.24 -12.94
CA GLU A 527 -21.46 20.49 -14.05
C GLU A 527 -20.73 21.44 -15.01
N ILE A 528 -19.62 20.95 -15.59
CA ILE A 528 -18.86 21.72 -16.57
C ILE A 528 -19.64 21.74 -17.88
N SER A 529 -20.11 22.93 -18.28
CA SER A 529 -20.90 23.12 -19.51
C SER A 529 -20.07 23.57 -20.71
N LYS A 530 -18.88 24.12 -20.48
CA LYS A 530 -18.01 24.68 -21.52
C LYS A 530 -16.55 24.68 -21.08
N TYR A 531 -15.66 24.38 -22.02
CA TYR A 531 -14.22 24.60 -21.89
C TYR A 531 -13.80 25.80 -22.75
N ILE A 532 -12.96 26.67 -22.19
CA ILE A 532 -12.31 27.77 -22.92
C ILE A 532 -10.82 27.57 -22.69
N LEU A 533 -10.09 27.33 -23.78
CA LEU A 533 -8.64 27.21 -23.75
C LEU A 533 -8.06 28.48 -24.36
N THR A 534 -7.16 29.13 -23.63
CA THR A 534 -6.36 30.24 -24.13
C THR A 534 -4.92 29.75 -24.21
N ALA A 535 -4.37 29.70 -25.41
CA ALA A 535 -2.97 29.32 -25.62
C ALA A 535 -2.01 30.42 -25.15
N ALA A 536 -0.73 30.08 -24.97
CA ALA A 536 0.29 31.03 -24.54
C ALA A 536 0.48 32.22 -25.50
N ASP A 537 0.10 32.06 -26.78
CA ASP A 537 0.10 33.14 -27.78
C ASP A 537 -1.21 33.97 -27.78
N GLY A 538 -2.09 33.72 -26.82
CA GLY A 538 -3.36 34.42 -26.62
C GLY A 538 -4.51 33.96 -27.51
N LYS A 539 -4.35 32.84 -28.23
CA LYS A 539 -5.39 32.27 -29.12
C LYS A 539 -6.39 31.38 -28.42
#